data_AF-A0A8I1Q0I8-F1
#
_entry.id   AF-A0A8I1Q0I8-F1
#
_cell.length_a   1.000
_cell.length_b   1.000
_cell.length_c   1.000
_cell.angle_alpha   90.00
_cell.angle_beta   90.00
_cell.angle_gamma   90.00
#
_symmetry.space_group_name_H-M   'P 1'
#
loop_
_entity.id
_entity.type
_entity.pdbx_description
1 polymer ?
#
loop_
_entity_poly.entity_id
_entity_poly.type
_entity_poly.pdbx_seq_one_letter_code
_entity_poly.pdbx_strand_id
1 'polypeptide(L)'
;MTTEREILDLLAARYTAVRQGTIADRWVRAEHVQSRLGHNMKRVADFIAADKYPGIPYGTALAFHGHEVKVSRSDWLTELRDPEKAEAFRPYMHHWWLVVSDVSIVKPGELPDGWGLIARSGERLRVKVQAPRLTPLPMPTDLIVSLMSSAARTAHREPLRRDAPLAYVGSWDGRCGWCGELAPCPAHQPRALALSATA
;
A
#
# COMPACT_ATOMS: atom_id res chain seq x y z
N MET A 1 21.55 0.09 2.97
CA MET A 1 20.89 0.44 1.69
C MET A 1 19.43 0.10 1.85
N THR A 2 18.51 1.03 1.55
CA THR A 2 17.07 0.77 1.69
C THR A 2 16.61 -0.24 0.64
N THR A 3 15.84 -1.25 1.04
CA THR A 3 15.27 -2.27 0.16
C THR A 3 13.84 -1.92 -0.25
N GLU A 4 13.37 -2.51 -1.36
CA GLU A 4 11.97 -2.38 -1.80
C GLU A 4 11.01 -2.86 -0.71
N ARG A 5 11.37 -3.96 -0.03
CA ARG A 5 10.60 -4.55 1.05
C ARG A 5 10.36 -3.55 2.19
N GLU A 6 11.39 -2.84 2.63
CA GLU A 6 11.25 -1.81 3.66
C GLU A 6 10.28 -0.70 3.24
N ILE A 7 10.30 -0.28 1.97
CA ILE A 7 9.35 0.73 1.46
C ILE A 7 7.92 0.19 1.42
N LEU A 8 7.72 -1.06 1.01
CA LEU A 8 6.42 -1.71 1.01
C LEU A 8 5.86 -1.88 2.43
N ASP A 9 6.70 -2.16 3.43
CA ASP A 9 6.28 -2.23 4.84
C ASP A 9 5.87 -0.85 5.37
N LEU A 10 6.58 0.21 4.96
CA LEU A 10 6.19 1.59 5.26
C LEU A 10 4.89 2.00 4.54
N LEU A 11 4.65 1.52 3.32
CA LEU A 11 3.37 1.71 2.61
C LEU A 11 2.24 0.99 3.35
N ALA A 12 2.45 -0.26 3.77
CA ALA A 12 1.48 -0.98 4.58
C ALA A 12 1.16 -0.20 5.87
N ALA A 13 2.16 0.37 6.55
CA ALA A 13 1.97 1.18 7.76
C ALA A 13 1.19 2.47 7.47
N ARG A 14 1.55 3.17 6.39
CA ARG A 14 0.82 4.35 5.91
C ARG A 14 -0.65 4.05 5.63
N TYR A 15 -0.94 2.90 5.04
CA TYR A 15 -2.28 2.44 4.68
C TYR A 15 -2.88 1.50 5.73
N THR A 16 -2.60 1.74 7.02
CA THR A 16 -3.31 1.13 8.14
C THR A 16 -3.98 2.22 8.95
N ALA A 17 -5.31 2.22 8.95
CA ALA A 17 -6.08 3.25 9.65
C ALA A 17 -7.33 2.60 10.25
N VAL A 18 -7.15 1.98 11.42
CA VAL A 18 -8.26 1.40 12.19
C VAL A 18 -9.04 2.53 12.86
N ARG A 19 -10.33 2.61 12.56
CA ARG A 19 -11.22 3.61 13.16
C ARG A 19 -11.34 3.34 14.67
N GLN A 20 -11.15 4.40 15.46
CA GLN A 20 -11.32 4.37 16.91
C GLN A 20 -12.69 3.79 17.31
N GLY A 21 -12.70 2.92 18.33
CA GLY A 21 -13.91 2.25 18.79
C GLY A 21 -14.35 1.06 17.94
N THR A 22 -13.59 0.68 16.90
CA THR A 22 -13.91 -0.44 15.99
C THR A 22 -12.65 -1.23 15.62
N ILE A 23 -12.80 -2.30 14.85
CA ILE A 23 -11.71 -2.98 14.12
C ILE A 23 -11.72 -2.64 12.62
N ALA A 24 -12.49 -1.62 12.22
CA ALA A 24 -12.65 -1.27 10.82
C ALA A 24 -11.42 -0.49 10.34
N ASP A 25 -10.49 -1.18 9.69
CA ASP A 25 -9.39 -0.59 8.93
C ASP A 25 -9.91 0.04 7.64
N ARG A 26 -9.59 1.30 7.35
CA ARG A 26 -10.06 2.02 6.14
C ARG A 26 -9.60 1.41 4.82
N TRP A 27 -8.45 0.75 4.80
CA TRP A 27 -7.78 0.40 3.55
C TRP A 27 -7.83 -1.10 3.26
N VAL A 28 -7.83 -1.43 1.97
CA VAL A 28 -7.42 -2.75 1.46
C VAL A 28 -6.10 -2.56 0.74
N ARG A 29 -5.16 -3.49 0.91
CA ARG A 29 -3.79 -3.40 0.40
C ARG A 29 -3.47 -4.62 -0.45
N ALA A 30 -2.75 -4.42 -1.54
CA ALA A 30 -2.27 -5.49 -2.41
C ALA A 30 -0.85 -5.18 -2.87
N GLU A 31 0.06 -6.14 -2.70
CA GLU A 31 1.44 -6.06 -3.15
C GLU A 31 1.64 -6.86 -4.44
N HIS A 32 2.50 -6.34 -5.32
CA HIS A 32 2.92 -6.98 -6.56
C HIS A 32 1.71 -7.47 -7.38
N VAL A 33 0.85 -6.51 -7.74
CA VAL A 33 -0.37 -6.76 -8.52
C VAL A 33 0.01 -6.90 -9.99
N GLN A 34 -0.36 -8.02 -10.60
CA GLN A 34 -0.09 -8.26 -12.01
C GLN A 34 -1.18 -7.61 -12.88
N SER A 35 -0.79 -7.09 -14.04
CA SER A 35 -1.71 -6.42 -14.98
C SER A 35 -2.72 -7.36 -15.63
N ARG A 36 -2.45 -8.67 -15.63
CA ARG A 36 -3.30 -9.72 -16.22
C ARG A 36 -3.01 -11.09 -15.60
N LEU A 37 -3.90 -12.05 -15.81
CA LEU A 37 -3.69 -13.45 -15.40
C LEU A 37 -2.80 -14.22 -16.42
N GLY A 38 -2.36 -15.45 -16.11
CA GLY A 38 -1.55 -16.29 -17.04
C GLY A 38 -0.02 -16.16 -16.93
N HIS A 39 0.74 -16.52 -17.98
CA HIS A 39 2.23 -16.56 -17.94
C HIS A 39 2.93 -15.50 -18.83
N ASN A 40 2.21 -14.82 -19.73
CA ASN A 40 2.82 -13.90 -20.72
C ASN A 40 3.24 -12.55 -20.12
N MET A 41 4.26 -11.90 -20.69
CA MET A 41 4.85 -10.59 -20.30
C MET A 41 3.89 -9.69 -19.51
N LYS A 42 4.00 -9.67 -18.18
CA LYS A 42 3.14 -8.86 -17.31
C LYS A 42 3.87 -7.63 -16.85
N ARG A 43 3.15 -6.51 -16.76
CA ARG A 43 3.52 -5.39 -15.90
C ARG A 43 3.02 -5.67 -14.49
N VAL A 44 3.75 -5.19 -13.49
CA VAL A 44 3.43 -5.35 -12.06
C VAL A 44 3.36 -3.95 -11.45
N ALA A 45 2.30 -3.68 -10.69
CA ALA A 45 2.26 -2.54 -9.79
C ALA A 45 2.77 -3.00 -8.42
N ASP A 46 3.72 -2.27 -7.84
CA ASP A 46 4.37 -2.69 -6.59
C ASP A 46 3.38 -2.71 -5.42
N PHE A 47 2.51 -1.70 -5.34
CA PHE A 47 1.52 -1.60 -4.28
C PHE A 47 0.23 -0.89 -4.74
N ILE A 48 -0.91 -1.47 -4.43
CA ILE A 48 -2.23 -0.85 -4.61
C ILE A 48 -2.92 -0.74 -3.25
N ALA A 49 -3.41 0.46 -2.93
CA ALA A 49 -4.31 0.70 -1.81
C ALA A 49 -5.70 1.09 -2.32
N ALA A 50 -6.73 0.44 -1.82
CA ALA A 50 -8.13 0.81 -2.09
C ALA A 50 -8.75 1.42 -0.82
N ASP A 51 -9.24 2.65 -0.95
CA ASP A 51 -10.05 3.32 0.06
C ASP A 51 -11.47 2.75 0.00
N LYS A 52 -11.91 2.03 1.04
CA LYS A 52 -13.27 1.49 1.08
C LYS A 52 -14.29 2.45 1.70
N TYR A 53 -13.88 3.66 2.05
CA TYR A 53 -14.73 4.64 2.73
C TYR A 53 -15.25 5.68 1.73
N PRO A 54 -16.58 5.84 1.59
CA PRO A 54 -17.17 6.59 0.47
C PRO A 54 -17.10 8.11 0.58
N GLY A 55 -16.61 8.68 1.69
CA GLY A 55 -16.49 10.13 1.82
C GLY A 55 -16.31 10.64 3.25
N ILE A 56 -16.36 11.96 3.39
CA ILE A 56 -16.21 12.69 4.65
C ILE A 56 -17.30 12.25 5.65
N PRO A 57 -16.99 12.11 6.96
CA PRO A 57 -15.73 12.50 7.62
C PRO A 57 -14.64 11.41 7.62
N TYR A 58 -14.91 10.23 7.09
CA TYR A 58 -14.04 9.07 7.33
C TYR A 58 -13.20 8.63 6.12
N GLY A 59 -13.61 8.98 4.90
CA GLY A 59 -12.98 8.59 3.63
C GLY A 59 -12.73 9.76 2.69
N THR A 60 -12.15 9.47 1.52
CA THR A 60 -11.84 10.48 0.48
C THR A 60 -12.52 10.15 -0.85
N ALA A 61 -13.74 9.59 -0.78
CA ALA A 61 -14.53 9.08 -1.91
C ALA A 61 -13.83 7.91 -2.61
N LEU A 62 -14.25 6.67 -2.31
CA LEU A 62 -13.81 5.40 -2.91
C LEU A 62 -12.73 5.56 -4.00
N ALA A 63 -11.49 5.22 -3.66
CA ALA A 63 -10.34 5.54 -4.50
C ALA A 63 -9.35 4.38 -4.55
N PHE A 64 -8.74 4.20 -5.73
CA PHE A 64 -7.61 3.32 -5.93
C PHE A 64 -6.34 4.15 -6.05
N HIS A 65 -5.35 3.83 -5.23
CA HIS A 65 -4.03 4.43 -5.22
C HIS A 65 -3.03 3.38 -5.69
N GLY A 66 -2.51 3.54 -6.90
CA GLY A 66 -1.40 2.74 -7.40
C GLY A 66 -0.06 3.37 -7.04
N HIS A 67 0.93 2.54 -6.75
CA HIS A 67 2.26 2.97 -6.34
C HIS A 67 3.32 2.18 -7.08
N GLU A 68 4.29 2.91 -7.61
CA GLU A 68 5.54 2.42 -8.16
C GLU A 68 6.66 2.74 -7.16
N VAL A 69 7.44 1.75 -6.75
CA VAL A 69 8.50 1.87 -5.74
C VAL A 69 9.86 1.87 -6.42
N LYS A 70 10.69 2.88 -6.15
CA LYS A 70 12.06 2.96 -6.64
C LYS A 70 13.03 3.24 -5.50
N VAL A 71 13.98 2.32 -5.29
CA VAL A 71 14.94 2.43 -4.18
C VAL A 71 16.31 2.96 -4.59
N SER A 72 16.52 3.17 -5.89
CA SER A 72 17.75 3.72 -6.45
C SER A 72 17.47 4.62 -7.66
N ARG A 73 18.43 5.50 -7.98
CA ARG A 73 18.33 6.38 -9.14
C ARG A 73 18.41 5.63 -10.47
N SER A 74 19.21 4.57 -10.57
CA SER A 74 19.31 3.77 -11.79
C SER A 74 18.01 3.03 -12.13
N ASP A 75 17.30 2.55 -11.11
CA ASP A 75 15.97 1.95 -11.24
C ASP A 75 14.96 2.99 -11.77
N TRP A 76 14.95 4.19 -11.18
CA TRP A 76 14.11 5.29 -11.66
C TRP A 76 14.39 5.69 -13.12
N LEU A 77 15.67 5.87 -13.48
CA LEU A 77 16.05 6.19 -14.86
C LEU A 77 15.74 5.07 -15.86
N THR A 78 15.64 3.83 -15.41
CA THR A 78 15.22 2.70 -16.25
C THR A 78 13.72 2.74 -16.48
N GLU A 79 12.94 3.08 -15.44
CA GLU A 79 11.50 3.26 -15.54
C GLU A 79 11.13 4.42 -16.48
N LEU A 80 11.79 5.57 -16.35
CA LEU A 80 11.57 6.73 -17.23
C LEU A 80 11.81 6.45 -18.72
N ARG A 81 12.62 5.44 -19.04
CA ARG A 81 12.89 5.03 -20.43
C ARG A 81 11.77 4.20 -21.04
N ASP A 82 10.85 3.66 -20.24
CA ASP A 82 9.71 2.85 -20.70
C ASP A 82 8.40 3.34 -20.06
N PRO A 83 7.82 4.46 -20.55
CA PRO A 83 6.60 5.05 -20.01
C PRO A 83 5.39 4.10 -20.05
N GLU A 84 5.38 3.14 -20.98
CA GLU A 84 4.27 2.21 -21.17
C GLU A 84 4.04 1.30 -19.95
N LYS A 85 5.05 1.11 -19.10
CA LYS A 85 4.91 0.32 -17.88
C LYS A 85 3.83 0.86 -16.95
N ALA A 86 3.83 2.18 -16.72
CA ALA A 86 2.84 2.81 -15.88
C ALA A 86 1.46 2.85 -16.53
N GLU A 87 1.39 2.95 -17.86
CA GLU A 87 0.13 2.94 -18.62
C GLU A 87 -0.64 1.62 -18.49
N ALA A 88 0.00 0.53 -18.07
CA ALA A 88 -0.69 -0.74 -17.78
C ALA A 88 -1.62 -0.67 -16.56
N PHE A 89 -1.43 0.29 -15.65
CA PHE A 89 -2.23 0.42 -14.43
C PHE A 89 -2.81 1.81 -14.23
N ARG A 90 -2.06 2.88 -14.51
CA ARG A 90 -2.45 4.27 -14.24
C ARG A 90 -3.85 4.64 -14.76
N PRO A 91 -4.28 4.22 -15.97
CA PRO A 91 -5.62 4.52 -16.47
C PRO A 91 -6.76 3.98 -15.59
N TYR A 92 -6.49 3.00 -14.73
CA TYR A 92 -7.46 2.37 -13.84
C TYR A 92 -7.37 2.85 -12.38
N MET A 93 -6.49 3.81 -12.09
CA MET A 93 -6.25 4.32 -10.73
C MET A 93 -6.75 5.75 -10.58
N HIS A 94 -7.23 6.08 -9.39
CA HIS A 94 -7.61 7.46 -9.06
C HIS A 94 -6.38 8.30 -8.74
N HIS A 95 -5.35 7.68 -8.19
CA HIS A 95 -4.07 8.31 -7.91
C HIS A 95 -2.94 7.37 -8.28
N TRP A 96 -1.86 7.93 -8.83
CA TRP A 96 -0.65 7.19 -9.14
C TRP A 96 0.55 7.87 -8.50
N TRP A 97 1.31 7.09 -7.73
CA TRP A 97 2.39 7.59 -6.88
C TRP A 97 3.70 6.94 -7.25
N LEU A 98 4.74 7.76 -7.42
CA LEU A 98 6.12 7.29 -7.29
C LEU A 98 6.50 7.33 -5.81
N VAL A 99 7.04 6.24 -5.29
CA VAL A 99 7.48 6.10 -3.90
C VAL A 99 8.98 5.82 -3.89
N VAL A 100 9.76 6.73 -3.30
CA VAL A 100 11.22 6.66 -3.31
C VAL A 100 11.83 6.51 -1.92
N SER A 101 12.93 5.75 -1.85
CA SER A 101 13.70 5.57 -0.62
C SER A 101 14.47 6.82 -0.19
N ASP A 102 14.75 7.72 -1.12
CA ASP A 102 15.39 9.00 -0.90
C ASP A 102 14.85 10.02 -1.92
N VAL A 103 14.55 11.24 -1.47
CA VAL A 103 13.97 12.28 -2.34
C VAL A 103 14.90 12.68 -3.48
N SER A 104 16.22 12.53 -3.31
CA SER A 104 17.24 12.84 -4.33
C SER A 104 17.25 11.89 -5.52
N ILE A 105 16.52 10.75 -5.45
CA ILE A 105 16.36 9.82 -6.58
C ILE A 105 15.73 10.52 -7.78
N VAL A 106 14.77 11.41 -7.53
CA VAL A 106 14.01 12.15 -8.55
C VAL A 106 14.52 13.58 -8.60
N LYS A 107 15.04 14.00 -9.75
CA LYS A 107 15.47 15.38 -9.97
C LYS A 107 14.30 16.26 -10.43
N PRO A 108 14.41 17.59 -10.27
CA PRO A 108 13.44 18.53 -10.83
C PRO A 108 13.21 18.26 -12.33
N GLY A 109 11.94 18.21 -12.74
CA GLY A 109 11.53 17.93 -14.12
C GLY A 109 11.50 16.46 -14.53
N GLU A 110 11.92 15.52 -13.67
CA GLU A 110 11.86 14.09 -13.99
C GLU A 110 10.50 13.44 -13.70
N LEU A 111 9.74 13.95 -12.72
CA LEU A 111 8.45 13.37 -12.34
C LEU A 111 7.41 13.63 -13.45
N PRO A 112 6.79 12.59 -14.04
CA PRO A 112 5.81 12.79 -15.10
C PRO A 112 4.55 13.49 -14.62
N ASP A 113 3.89 14.21 -15.54
CA ASP A 113 2.62 14.90 -15.26
C ASP A 113 1.54 13.92 -14.80
N GLY A 114 0.74 14.34 -13.81
CA GLY A 114 -0.32 13.52 -13.23
C GLY A 114 0.14 12.54 -12.15
N TRP A 115 1.45 12.45 -11.86
CA TRP A 115 1.98 11.62 -10.78
C TRP A 115 2.11 12.39 -9.47
N GLY A 116 1.96 11.69 -8.36
CA GLY A 116 2.43 12.15 -7.06
C GLY A 116 3.80 11.58 -6.71
N LEU A 117 4.48 12.21 -5.76
CA LEU A 117 5.74 11.75 -5.21
C LEU A 117 5.62 11.58 -3.69
N ILE A 118 5.98 10.39 -3.22
CA ILE A 118 6.14 10.06 -1.81
C ILE A 118 7.61 9.71 -1.59
N ALA A 119 8.24 10.26 -0.56
CA ALA A 119 9.61 9.93 -0.18
C ALA A 119 9.67 9.45 1.27
N ARG A 120 10.58 8.50 1.54
CA ARG A 120 10.94 8.11 2.91
C ARG A 120 11.54 9.31 3.66
N SER A 121 11.15 9.45 4.92
CA SER A 121 11.63 10.43 5.87
C SER A 121 11.72 9.74 7.24
N GLY A 122 12.91 9.21 7.55
CA GLY A 122 13.12 8.33 8.70
C GLY A 122 12.29 7.04 8.57
N GLU A 123 11.41 6.81 9.54
CA GLU A 123 10.52 5.63 9.61
C GLU A 123 9.13 5.87 9.02
N ARG A 124 8.95 6.96 8.25
CA ARG A 124 7.65 7.30 7.66
C ARG A 124 7.79 7.67 6.19
N LEU A 125 6.66 7.61 5.49
CA LEU A 125 6.52 8.10 4.13
C LEU A 125 5.82 9.46 4.14
N ARG A 126 6.40 10.44 3.44
CA ARG A 126 5.83 11.78 3.30
C ARG A 126 5.59 12.13 1.84
N VAL A 127 4.42 12.72 1.59
CA VAL A 127 4.08 13.30 0.28
C VAL A 127 4.99 14.51 0.04
N LYS A 128 5.60 14.55 -1.15
CA LYS A 128 6.43 15.65 -1.65
C LYS A 128 5.75 16.38 -2.80
N VAL A 129 5.07 15.62 -3.66
CA VAL A 129 4.18 16.14 -4.70
C VAL A 129 2.86 15.40 -4.57
N GLN A 130 1.76 16.12 -4.48
CA GLN A 130 0.44 15.52 -4.36
C GLN A 130 0.01 14.95 -5.72
N ALA A 131 -0.39 13.67 -5.75
CA ALA A 131 -1.02 13.12 -6.94
C ALA A 131 -2.40 13.80 -7.14
N PRO A 132 -2.71 14.31 -8.34
CA PRO A 132 -4.07 14.72 -8.66
C PRO A 132 -5.01 13.51 -8.62
N ARG A 133 -6.31 13.78 -8.51
CA ARG A 133 -7.33 12.75 -8.66
C ARG A 133 -7.68 12.61 -10.15
N LEU A 134 -7.45 11.43 -10.70
CA LEU A 134 -7.80 11.06 -12.07
C LEU A 134 -9.22 10.49 -12.12
N THR A 135 -9.78 10.41 -13.34
CA THR A 135 -11.01 9.67 -13.63
C THR A 135 -10.63 8.32 -14.23
N PRO A 136 -10.74 7.21 -13.48
CA PRO A 136 -10.31 5.91 -14.00
C PRO A 136 -11.24 5.38 -15.08
N LEU A 137 -10.65 4.63 -16.02
CA LEU A 137 -11.39 3.72 -16.87
C LEU A 137 -11.90 2.53 -16.05
N PRO A 138 -12.97 1.85 -16.50
CA PRO A 138 -13.37 0.58 -15.90
C PRO A 138 -12.21 -0.43 -15.92
N MET A 139 -11.91 -1.06 -14.78
CA MET A 139 -10.89 -2.10 -14.72
C MET A 139 -11.33 -3.33 -15.53
N PRO A 140 -10.46 -3.89 -16.38
CA PRO A 140 -10.67 -5.19 -16.99
C PRO A 140 -10.86 -6.29 -15.93
N THR A 141 -11.69 -7.28 -16.24
CA THR A 141 -12.03 -8.37 -15.30
C THR A 141 -10.79 -9.15 -14.84
N ASP A 142 -9.82 -9.38 -15.71
CA ASP A 142 -8.58 -10.08 -15.37
C ASP A 142 -7.71 -9.27 -14.38
N LEU A 143 -7.66 -7.95 -14.54
CA LEU A 143 -7.02 -7.05 -13.58
C LEU A 143 -7.73 -7.07 -12.23
N ILE A 144 -9.07 -7.08 -12.21
CA ILE A 144 -9.87 -7.20 -10.98
C ILE A 144 -9.53 -8.51 -10.25
N VAL A 145 -9.58 -9.64 -10.95
CA VAL A 145 -9.28 -10.95 -10.36
C VAL A 145 -7.82 -11.01 -9.88
N SER A 146 -6.88 -10.41 -10.63
CA SER A 146 -5.48 -10.32 -10.20
C SER A 146 -5.32 -9.47 -8.94
N LEU A 147 -6.00 -8.33 -8.85
CA LEU A 147 -5.97 -7.45 -7.68
C LEU A 147 -6.53 -8.15 -6.44
N MET A 148 -7.68 -8.82 -6.57
CA MET A 148 -8.29 -9.61 -5.49
C MET A 148 -7.34 -10.72 -5.01
N SER A 149 -6.72 -11.44 -5.93
CA SER A 149 -5.76 -12.50 -5.62
C SER A 149 -4.53 -11.95 -4.88
N SER A 150 -4.00 -10.82 -5.34
CA SER A 150 -2.87 -10.15 -4.68
C SER A 150 -3.25 -9.62 -3.30
N ALA A 151 -4.45 -9.06 -3.13
CA ALA A 151 -4.94 -8.58 -1.83
C ALA A 151 -5.04 -9.72 -0.80
N ALA A 152 -5.64 -10.86 -1.18
CA ALA A 152 -5.71 -12.04 -0.32
C ALA A 152 -4.30 -12.53 0.07
N ARG A 153 -3.39 -12.64 -0.89
CA ARG A 153 -1.99 -13.04 -0.65
C ARG A 153 -1.27 -12.06 0.28
N THR A 154 -1.48 -10.75 0.12
CA THR A 154 -0.91 -9.72 0.98
C THR A 154 -1.44 -9.87 2.41
N ALA A 155 -2.76 -10.00 2.60
CA ALA A 155 -3.37 -10.17 3.91
C ALA A 155 -2.87 -11.42 4.65
N HIS A 156 -2.63 -12.54 3.95
CA HIS A 156 -2.06 -13.75 4.57
C HIS A 156 -0.58 -13.60 4.95
N ARG A 157 0.17 -12.71 4.27
CA ARG A 157 1.60 -12.50 4.51
C ARG A 157 1.90 -11.37 5.48
N GLU A 158 1.00 -10.41 5.61
CA GLU A 158 1.16 -9.24 6.48
C GLU A 158 1.48 -9.63 7.94
N PRO A 159 0.77 -10.61 8.57
CA PRO A 159 1.08 -11.09 9.91
C PRO A 159 2.47 -11.71 10.07
N LEU A 160 3.09 -12.17 8.99
CA LEU A 160 4.45 -12.75 9.05
C LEU A 160 5.51 -11.65 9.18
N ARG A 161 5.18 -10.41 8.80
CA ARG A 161 6.13 -9.30 8.67
C ARG A 161 5.97 -8.27 9.77
N ARG A 162 4.74 -8.04 10.20
CA ARG A 162 4.41 -7.14 11.30
C ARG A 162 3.17 -7.62 12.04
N ASP A 163 3.00 -7.11 13.25
CA ASP A 163 1.82 -7.41 14.02
C ASP A 163 0.66 -6.49 13.63
N ALA A 164 -0.56 -7.03 13.73
CA ALA A 164 -1.77 -6.23 13.64
C ALA A 164 -1.77 -5.11 14.69
N PRO A 165 -2.28 -3.92 14.36
CA PRO A 165 -2.40 -2.83 15.32
C PRO A 165 -3.34 -3.22 16.46
N LEU A 166 -3.21 -2.53 17.61
CA LEU A 166 -4.22 -2.60 18.67
C LEU A 166 -5.46 -1.82 18.27
N ALA A 167 -6.62 -2.35 18.66
CA ALA A 167 -7.91 -1.70 18.61
C ALA A 167 -8.56 -1.78 20.00
N TYR A 168 -9.40 -0.79 20.31
CA TYR A 168 -10.18 -0.76 21.55
C TYR A 168 -11.65 -0.59 21.15
N VAL A 169 -12.49 -1.55 21.53
CA VAL A 169 -13.89 -1.64 21.09
C VAL A 169 -14.77 -1.88 22.29
N GLY A 170 -15.56 -0.87 22.68
CA GLY A 170 -16.53 -0.95 23.77
C GLY A 170 -15.94 -1.07 25.20
N SER A 171 -14.73 -1.61 25.34
CA SER A 171 -13.95 -1.70 26.57
C SER A 171 -12.52 -1.17 26.36
N TRP A 172 -11.77 -1.06 27.46
CA TRP A 172 -10.35 -0.70 27.44
C TRP A 172 -9.42 -1.90 27.23
N ASP A 173 -9.98 -3.10 27.02
CA ASP A 173 -9.19 -4.29 26.71
C ASP A 173 -8.61 -4.16 25.29
N GLY A 174 -7.30 -4.33 25.17
CA GLY A 174 -6.64 -4.33 23.88
C GLY A 174 -7.11 -5.49 23.02
N ARG A 175 -7.56 -5.20 21.80
CA ARG A 175 -7.97 -6.18 20.80
C ARG A 175 -7.09 -6.13 19.57
N CYS A 176 -6.97 -7.24 18.87
CA CYS A 176 -6.33 -7.31 17.57
C CYS A 176 -7.14 -6.50 16.56
N GLY A 177 -6.51 -5.54 15.89
CA GLY A 177 -7.16 -4.68 14.90
C GLY A 177 -7.55 -5.38 13.60
N TRP A 178 -7.15 -6.64 13.38
CA TRP A 178 -7.56 -7.42 12.20
C TRP A 178 -8.68 -8.43 12.50
N CYS A 179 -8.67 -9.11 13.64
CA CYS A 179 -9.69 -10.12 13.97
C CYS A 179 -10.58 -9.81 15.17
N GLY A 180 -10.27 -8.79 15.98
CA GLY A 180 -11.07 -8.39 17.15
C GLY A 180 -10.90 -9.28 18.39
N GLU A 181 -10.10 -10.35 18.30
CA GLU A 181 -9.69 -11.16 19.46
C GLU A 181 -8.90 -10.34 20.48
N LEU A 182 -8.82 -10.81 21.73
CA LEU A 182 -7.94 -10.19 22.73
C LEU A 182 -6.49 -10.19 22.25
N ALA A 183 -5.82 -9.06 22.42
CA ALA A 183 -4.43 -8.90 22.06
C ALA A 183 -3.50 -9.32 23.23
N PRO A 184 -2.33 -9.92 22.94
CA PRO A 184 -1.86 -10.32 21.61
C PRO A 184 -2.56 -11.60 21.12
N CYS A 185 -3.07 -11.59 19.88
CA CYS A 185 -3.63 -12.80 19.26
C CYS A 185 -2.54 -13.61 18.51
N PRO A 186 -2.56 -14.96 18.57
CA PRO A 186 -1.50 -15.78 17.96
C PRO A 186 -1.36 -15.66 16.44
N ALA A 187 -2.50 -15.46 15.76
CA ALA A 187 -2.53 -15.44 14.29
C ALA A 187 -1.97 -14.15 13.69
N HIS A 188 -2.22 -13.01 14.35
CA HIS A 188 -1.95 -11.69 13.77
C HIS A 188 -0.96 -10.85 14.57
N GLN A 189 -0.63 -11.24 15.81
CA GLN A 189 0.33 -10.53 16.66
C GLN A 189 1.39 -11.47 17.25
N PRO A 190 2.05 -12.32 16.42
CA PRO A 190 2.97 -13.33 16.92
C PRO A 190 4.23 -12.74 17.58
N ARG A 191 4.71 -11.55 17.17
CA ARG A 191 5.89 -10.93 17.80
C ARG A 191 5.56 -10.38 19.18
N ALA A 192 4.44 -9.70 19.34
CA ALA A 192 3.94 -9.22 20.62
C ALA A 192 3.71 -10.39 21.59
N LEU A 193 3.12 -11.49 21.10
CA LEU A 193 2.95 -12.70 21.89
C LEU A 193 4.30 -13.27 22.37
N ALA A 194 5.30 -13.34 21.50
CA ALA A 194 6.64 -13.80 21.87
C ALA A 194 7.30 -12.89 22.91
N LEU A 195 7.16 -11.57 22.79
CA LEU A 195 7.69 -10.61 23.76
C LEU A 195 7.02 -10.73 25.14
N SER A 196 5.70 -10.96 25.18
CA SER A 196 4.97 -11.17 26.43
C SER A 196 5.34 -12.47 27.13
N ALA A 197 5.75 -13.50 26.40
CA ALA A 197 6.18 -14.78 27.00
C ALA A 197 7.58 -14.70 27.66
N THR A 198 8.34 -13.66 27.37
CA THR A 198 9.69 -13.43 27.91
C THR A 198 9.75 -12.41 29.05
N ALA A 199 8.61 -11.79 29.40
CA ALA A 199 8.48 -10.79 30.45
C ALA A 199 7.92 -11.40 31.73
#